data_AF-A0A1F8P4D6-F1
#
_entry.id   AF-A0A1F8P4D6-F1
#
_cell.length_a   1.000
_cell.length_b   1.000
_cell.length_c   1.000
_cell.angle_alpha   90.00
_cell.angle_beta   90.00
_cell.angle_gamma   90.00
#
_symmetry.space_group_name_H-M   'P 1'
#
loop_
_entity.id
_entity.type
_entity.pdbx_description
1 polymer ?
#
loop_
_entity_poly.entity_id
_entity_poly.type
_entity_poly.pdbx_seq_one_letter_code
_entity_poly.pdbx_strand_id
1 'polypeptide(L)'
;MTEVRPQARSERHQFEVGDRVEVLCDHNREDARVRDWLDGIVVQADYKMVAVQFVEDVYLTGGWMVPDRVLWCQQNSNVIRPAKKRRRKKSRSTAR
;
A
#
# COMPACT_ATOMS: atom_id res chain seq x y z
N MET A 1 10.48 42.23 14.74
CA MET A 1 9.40 41.51 14.03
C MET A 1 10.05 40.42 13.22
N THR A 2 10.00 39.18 13.70
CA THR A 2 10.62 38.04 13.01
C THR A 2 9.75 37.66 11.82
N GLU A 3 10.31 37.78 10.63
CA GLU A 3 9.68 37.45 9.36
C GLU A 3 9.36 35.95 9.32
N VAL A 4 8.07 35.62 9.38
CA VAL A 4 7.58 34.26 9.14
C VAL A 4 7.79 33.92 7.66
N ARG A 5 8.83 33.14 7.39
CA ARG A 5 9.07 32.57 6.05
C ARG A 5 7.83 31.76 5.62
N PRO A 6 7.26 32.01 4.43
CA PRO A 6 6.18 31.18 3.92
C PRO A 6 6.73 29.77 3.67
N GLN A 7 6.11 28.76 4.28
CA GLN A 7 6.47 27.36 4.04
C GLN A 7 6.22 27.07 2.54
N ALA A 8 7.32 26.78 1.84
CA ALA A 8 7.33 26.51 0.41
C ALA A 8 6.62 25.18 0.10
N ARG A 9 5.81 25.21 -0.96
CA ARG A 9 5.16 24.09 -1.67
C ARG A 9 4.37 23.11 -0.79
N SER A 10 3.06 23.19 -0.92
CA SER A 10 2.15 22.07 -0.73
C SER A 10 2.51 20.94 -1.70
N GLU A 11 3.54 20.15 -1.37
CA GLU A 11 3.69 18.81 -1.93
C GLU A 11 2.50 18.02 -1.39
N ARG A 12 1.45 17.89 -2.20
CA ARG A 12 0.25 17.17 -1.79
C ARG A 12 0.63 15.72 -1.56
N HIS A 13 0.59 15.27 -0.30
CA HIS A 13 0.71 13.86 0.04
C HIS A 13 -0.48 13.16 -0.62
N GLN A 14 -0.23 12.14 -1.44
CA GLN A 14 -1.29 11.50 -2.23
C GLN A 14 -2.12 10.51 -1.39
N PHE A 15 -1.53 9.96 -0.34
CA PHE A 15 -2.14 8.97 0.54
C PHE A 15 -2.01 9.37 2.00
N GLU A 16 -3.07 9.12 2.76
CA GLU A 16 -3.18 9.39 4.19
C GLU A 16 -3.54 8.11 4.98
N VAL A 17 -3.32 8.13 6.29
CA VAL A 17 -3.65 7.00 7.18
C VAL A 17 -5.14 6.67 7.09
N GLY A 18 -5.44 5.39 6.87
CA GLY A 18 -6.80 4.87 6.67
C GLY A 18 -7.22 4.72 5.21
N ASP A 19 -6.45 5.27 4.26
CA ASP A 19 -6.75 5.11 2.85
C ASP A 19 -6.64 3.64 2.40
N ARG A 20 -7.57 3.26 1.52
CA ARG A 20 -7.51 2.00 0.78
C ARG A 20 -6.71 2.20 -0.50
N VAL A 21 -5.65 1.42 -0.63
CA VAL A 21 -4.71 1.48 -1.76
C VAL A 21 -4.47 0.10 -2.34
N GLU A 22 -4.01 0.06 -3.59
CA GLU A 22 -3.45 -1.13 -4.20
C GLU A 22 -1.95 -0.92 -4.40
N VAL A 23 -1.13 -1.91 -4.05
CA VAL A 23 0.33 -1.87 -4.23
C VAL A 23 0.78 -3.00 -5.15
N LEU A 24 1.59 -2.69 -6.15
CA LEU A 24 2.22 -3.66 -7.03
C LEU A 24 3.37 -4.35 -6.29
N CYS A 25 3.13 -5.57 -5.83
CA CYS A 25 4.09 -6.32 -5.01
C CYS A 25 3.99 -7.82 -5.24
N ASP A 26 5.02 -8.54 -4.79
CA ASP A 26 5.01 -9.99 -4.79
C ASP A 26 4.17 -10.48 -3.60
N HIS A 27 3.17 -11.33 -3.84
CA HIS A 27 2.27 -11.85 -2.81
C HIS A 27 1.74 -13.23 -3.19
N ASN A 28 1.11 -13.91 -2.22
CA ASN A 28 0.43 -15.18 -2.48
C ASN A 28 -0.96 -14.97 -3.06
N ARG A 29 -1.26 -15.68 -4.14
CA ARG A 29 -2.59 -15.76 -4.73
C ARG A 29 -2.83 -17.19 -5.20
N GLU A 30 -3.86 -17.83 -4.65
CA GLU A 30 -4.23 -19.23 -4.99
C GLU A 30 -3.02 -20.18 -4.86
N ASP A 31 -2.30 -20.07 -3.73
CA ASP A 31 -1.10 -20.86 -3.40
C ASP A 31 0.10 -20.68 -4.34
N ALA A 32 0.05 -19.70 -5.24
CA ALA A 32 1.16 -19.30 -6.09
C ALA A 32 1.67 -17.89 -5.75
N ARG A 33 2.99 -17.71 -5.76
CA ARG A 33 3.60 -16.39 -5.66
C ARG A 33 3.46 -15.65 -6.99
N VAL A 34 2.83 -14.48 -6.96
CA VAL A 34 2.59 -13.63 -8.13
C VAL A 34 3.03 -12.19 -7.87
N ARG A 35 3.32 -11.44 -8.93
CA ARG A 35 3.57 -9.99 -8.86
C ARG A 35 2.42 -9.24 -9.52
N ASP A 36 1.51 -8.72 -8.72
CA ASP A 36 0.32 -8.00 -9.19
C ASP A 36 -0.11 -6.97 -8.13
N TRP A 37 -1.19 -6.24 -8.40
CA TRP A 37 -1.79 -5.28 -7.47
C TRP A 37 -2.49 -5.99 -6.31
N LEU A 38 -2.08 -5.68 -5.09
CA LEU A 38 -2.67 -6.18 -3.87
C LEU A 38 -3.32 -5.05 -3.06
N ASP A 39 -4.56 -5.26 -2.62
CA ASP A 39 -5.30 -4.32 -1.77
C ASP A 39 -4.68 -4.25 -0.36
N GLY A 40 -4.52 -3.05 0.18
CA GLY A 40 -4.02 -2.79 1.53
C GLY A 40 -4.59 -1.50 2.14
N ILE A 41 -4.23 -1.26 3.41
CA ILE A 41 -4.60 -0.06 4.16
C ILE A 41 -3.34 0.72 4.53
N VAL A 42 -3.36 2.02 4.31
CA VAL A 42 -2.30 2.91 4.79
C VAL A 42 -2.36 2.99 6.32
N VAL A 43 -1.28 2.58 6.99
CA VAL A 43 -1.14 2.61 8.46
C VAL A 43 -0.20 3.70 8.94
N GLN A 44 0.70 4.17 8.07
CA GLN A 44 1.57 5.31 8.34
C GLN A 44 1.82 6.09 7.05
N ALA A 45 1.85 7.41 7.14
CA ALA A 45 2.17 8.27 6.01
C ALA A 45 2.94 9.50 6.48
N ASP A 46 3.98 9.84 5.74
CA ASP A 46 4.64 11.14 5.79
C ASP A 46 4.70 11.77 4.38
N TYR A 47 5.46 12.84 4.22
CA TYR A 47 5.56 13.59 2.97
C TYR A 47 6.28 12.86 1.83
N LYS A 48 7.07 11.83 2.16
CA LYS A 48 7.85 11.03 1.21
C LYS A 48 7.35 9.60 1.12
N MET A 49 7.04 9.01 2.26
CA MET A 49 6.86 7.57 2.43
C MET A 49 5.47 7.24 2.98
N VAL A 50 4.99 6.07 2.61
CA VAL A 50 3.74 5.49 3.08
C VAL A 50 3.95 4.01 3.40
N ALA A 51 3.44 3.57 4.54
CA ALA A 51 3.46 2.19 4.98
C ALA A 51 2.05 1.60 4.79
N VAL A 52 1.97 0.50 4.05
CA VAL A 52 0.72 -0.17 3.70
C VAL A 52 0.70 -1.55 4.34
N GLN A 53 -0.33 -1.81 5.15
CA GLN A 53 -0.61 -3.11 5.77
C GLN A 53 -1.45 -3.96 4.82
N PHE A 54 -1.05 -5.22 4.65
CA PHE A 54 -1.77 -6.23 3.86
C PHE A 54 -2.35 -7.34 4.74
N VAL A 55 -3.39 -7.99 4.23
CA VAL A 55 -3.97 -9.21 4.83
C VAL A 55 -3.21 -10.44 4.37
N GLU A 56 -2.88 -10.52 3.08
CA GLU A 56 -2.13 -11.62 2.45
C GLU A 56 -0.62 -11.50 2.73
N ASP A 57 0.09 -12.63 2.65
CA ASP A 57 1.55 -12.64 2.75
C ASP A 57 2.19 -11.92 1.56
N VAL A 58 3.11 -11.01 1.86
CA VAL A 58 3.87 -10.21 0.89
C VAL A 58 5.35 -10.49 0.99
N TYR A 59 6.06 -10.27 -0.12
CA TYR A 59 7.47 -10.62 -0.26
C TYR A 59 8.27 -9.44 -0.81
N LEU A 60 9.49 -9.29 -0.31
CA LEU A 60 10.48 -8.41 -0.94
C LEU A 60 10.96 -9.02 -2.25
N THR A 61 11.56 -8.20 -3.13
CA THR A 61 12.11 -8.64 -4.43
C THR A 61 13.14 -9.78 -4.27
N GLY A 62 13.84 -9.87 -3.13
CA GLY A 62 14.77 -10.96 -2.81
C GLY A 62 14.10 -12.28 -2.39
N GLY A 63 12.77 -12.36 -2.36
CA GLY A 63 12.01 -13.55 -1.97
C GLY A 63 11.77 -13.73 -0.48
N TRP A 64 12.27 -12.81 0.34
CA TRP A 64 12.00 -12.77 1.77
C TRP A 64 10.55 -12.39 2.03
N MET A 65 9.84 -13.23 2.77
CA MET A 65 8.52 -12.92 3.29
C MET A 65 8.63 -11.80 4.33
N VAL A 66 7.71 -10.85 4.29
CA VAL A 66 7.64 -9.75 5.25
C VAL A 66 6.71 -10.15 6.41
N PRO A 67 7.23 -10.35 7.64
CA PRO A 67 6.46 -10.96 8.74
C PRO A 67 5.33 -10.08 9.28
N ASP A 68 5.47 -8.76 9.20
CA ASP A 68 4.42 -7.82 9.61
C ASP A 68 3.42 -7.54 8.48
N ARG A 69 3.68 -8.03 7.27
CA ARG A 69 2.91 -7.75 6.04
C ARG A 69 2.76 -6.24 5.81
N VAL A 70 3.79 -5.45 6.13
CA VAL A 70 3.83 -4.00 5.85
C VAL A 70 4.88 -3.72 4.78
N LEU A 71 4.47 -3.10 3.68
CA LEU A 71 5.40 -2.56 2.70
C LEU A 71 5.44 -1.05 2.74
N TRP A 72 6.66 -0.53 2.68
CA TRP A 72 6.94 0.89 2.55
C TRP A 72 7.11 1.25 1.07
N CYS A 73 6.40 2.28 0.62
CA CYS A 73 6.56 2.83 -0.72
C CYS A 73 6.59 4.36 -0.67
N GLN A 74 7.05 4.99 -1.75
CA GLN A 74 7.05 6.46 -1.85
C GLN A 74 5.66 6.96 -2.24
N GLN A 75 5.24 8.10 -1.69
CA GLN A 75 3.94 8.75 -1.95
C GLN A 75 3.63 8.94 -3.45
N ASN A 76 4.65 9.18 -4.26
CA ASN A 76 4.53 9.48 -5.70
C ASN A 76 5.01 8.33 -6.60
N SER A 77 5.16 7.12 -6.07
CA SER A 77 5.62 5.98 -6.86
C SER A 77 4.50 5.38 -7.70
N ASN A 78 4.85 4.91 -8.90
CA ASN A 78 3.92 4.18 -9.77
C ASN A 78 3.57 2.77 -9.25
N VAL A 79 4.14 2.33 -8.13
CA VAL A 79 3.82 1.03 -7.51
C VAL A 79 2.67 1.09 -6.51
N ILE A 80 2.12 2.27 -6.23
CA ILE A 80 0.96 2.46 -5.35
C ILE A 80 -0.11 3.27 -6.08
N ARG A 81 -1.38 2.93 -5.87
CA ARG A 81 -2.51 3.69 -6.43
C ARG A 81 -3.72 3.64 -5.49
N PRO A 82 -4.68 4.58 -5.60
CA PRO A 82 -5.95 4.46 -4.90
C PRO A 82 -6.64 3.16 -5.26
N ALA A 83 -7.20 2.45 -4.27
CA ALA A 83 -7.87 1.18 -4.52
C ALA A 83 -9.07 1.42 -5.45
N LYS A 84 -9.13 0.66 -6.55
CA LYS A 84 -10.34 0.65 -7.39
C LYS A 84 -11.50 0.16 -6.52
N LYS A 85 -12.68 0.79 -6.64
CA LYS A 85 -13.91 0.29 -6.00
C LYS A 85 -14.20 -1.13 -6.51
N ARG A 86 -13.65 -2.16 -5.85
CA ARG A 86 -13.90 -3.55 -6.19
C ARG A 86 -15.37 -3.83 -5.93
N ARG A 87 -16.14 -4.10 -6.98
CA ARG A 87 -17.38 -4.88 -6.86
C ARG A 87 -17.01 -6.14 -6.08
N ARG A 88 -17.59 -6.34 -4.90
CA ARG A 88 -17.37 -7.52 -4.05
C ARG A 88 -17.49 -8.79 -4.91
N LYS A 89 -16.37 -9.40 -5.29
CA LYS A 89 -16.38 -10.80 -5.69
C LYS A 89 -16.59 -11.58 -4.40
N LYS A 90 -17.79 -12.16 -4.24
CA LYS A 90 -18.09 -13.12 -3.17
C LYS A 90 -16.94 -14.13 -3.14
N SER A 91 -16.17 -14.12 -2.06
CA SER A 91 -15.29 -15.25 -1.76
C SER A 91 -16.20 -16.48 -1.71
N ARG A 92 -15.96 -17.45 -2.58
CA ARG A 92 -16.55 -18.78 -2.42
C ARG A 92 -15.87 -19.37 -1.18
N SER A 93 -16.54 -19.26 -0.05
CA SER A 93 -16.27 -20.10 1.11
C SER A 93 -16.52 -21.55 0.69
N THR A 94 -15.47 -22.25 0.30
CA THR A 94 -15.53 -23.70 0.17
C THR A 94 -15.51 -24.26 1.58
N ALA A 95 -16.71 -24.56 2.10
CA ALA A 95 -16.85 -25.41 3.26
C ALA A 95 -16.38 -26.82 2.87
N ARG A 96 -15.51 -27.41 3.69
CA ARG A 96 -15.32 -28.85 3.78
C ARG A 96 -15.01 -29.22 5.22
#